data_AF-A0A8J6A7U6-F1
#
_entry.id   AF-A0A8J6A7U6-F1
#
_cell.length_a   1.000
_cell.length_b   1.000
_cell.length_c   1.000
_cell.angle_alpha   90.00
_cell.angle_beta   90.00
_cell.angle_gamma   90.00
#
_symmetry.space_group_name_H-M   'P 1'
#
loop_
_entity.id
_entity.type
_entity.pdbx_description
1 polymer ?
#
loop_
_entity_poly.entity_id
_entity_poly.type
_entity_poly.pdbx_seq_one_letter_code
_entity_poly.pdbx_strand_id
1 'polypeptide(L)' 'KHIKRTHARHHTLEAIESYYQRYLDGVVKNGAAPVLLELANEVNYAPSLMARIILERFLQEHKETP' A
#
# COMPACT_ATOMS: atom_id res chain seq x y z
N LYS A 1 29.13 10.61 0.95
CA LYS A 1 28.67 10.23 2.32
C LYS A 1 27.19 9.84 2.22
N HIS A 2 26.88 8.55 2.24
CA HIS A 2 25.51 8.04 2.12
C HIS A 2 24.63 8.60 3.24
N ILE A 3 23.52 9.24 2.87
CA ILE A 3 22.55 9.76 3.83
C ILE A 3 21.74 8.56 4.33
N LYS A 4 22.04 8.10 5.55
CA LYS A 4 21.19 7.17 6.28
C LYS A 4 19.85 7.88 6.54
N ARG A 5 18.86 7.67 5.66
CA ARG A 5 17.46 8.03 5.94
C ARG A 5 16.99 7.12 7.07
N THR A 6 16.93 7.69 8.26
CA THR A 6 16.22 7.14 9.41
C THR A 6 14.74 7.01 9.05
N HIS A 7 14.32 5.82 8.60
CA HIS A 7 12.91 5.47 8.41
C HIS A 7 12.25 5.31 9.78
N ALA A 8 11.94 6.45 10.40
CA ALA A 8 11.23 6.53 11.67
C ALA A 8 9.85 7.16 11.44
N ARG A 9 9.09 6.69 10.44
CA ARG A 9 7.65 7.02 10.26
C ARG A 9 6.92 5.89 9.53
N HIS A 10 6.51 4.86 10.25
CA HIS A 10 5.55 3.85 9.75
C HIS A 10 4.08 4.37 9.75
N HIS A 11 3.88 5.69 9.70
CA HIS A 11 2.55 6.34 9.78
C HIS A 11 2.44 7.53 8.80
N THR A 12 3.16 7.51 7.69
CA THR A 12 3.15 8.57 6.68
C THR A 12 2.64 8.03 5.35
N LEU A 13 2.06 8.91 4.52
CA LEU A 13 1.54 8.62 3.18
C LEU A 13 2.45 7.71 2.33
N GLU A 14 3.76 7.79 2.54
CA GLU A 14 4.79 6.92 1.97
C GLU A 14 4.58 5.42 2.23
N ALA A 15 4.07 5.03 3.41
CA ALA A 15 3.72 3.63 3.71
C ALA A 15 2.48 3.18 2.92
N ILE A 16 1.47 4.05 2.81
CA ILE A 16 0.25 3.79 2.02
C ILE A 16 0.61 3.63 0.55
N GLU A 17 1.49 4.47 0.00
CA GLU A 17 2.00 4.36 -1.36
C GLU A 17 2.78 3.06 -1.57
N SER A 18 3.62 2.68 -0.61
CA SER A 18 4.36 1.41 -0.67
C SER A 18 3.42 0.19 -0.65
N TYR A 19 2.35 0.22 0.15
CA TYR A 19 1.32 -0.82 0.18
C TYR A 19 0.55 -0.88 -1.13
N TYR A 20 0.19 0.27 -1.69
CA TYR A 20 -0.51 0.37 -2.97
C TYR A 20 0.35 -0.16 -4.13
N GLN A 21 1.63 0.20 -4.18
CA GLN A 21 2.55 -0.33 -5.19
C GLN A 21 2.78 -1.84 -5.06
N ARG A 22 2.94 -2.36 -3.84
CA ARG A 22 3.05 -3.82 -3.61
C ARG A 22 1.79 -4.56 -4.01
N TYR A 23 0.62 -3.98 -3.74
CA TYR A 23 -0.65 -4.54 -4.19
C TYR A 23 -0.69 -4.62 -5.73
N LEU A 24 -0.32 -3.55 -6.43
CA LEU A 24 -0.27 -3.54 -7.89
C LEU A 24 0.75 -4.54 -8.45
N ASP A 25 1.97 -4.59 -7.91
CA ASP A 25 3.00 -5.55 -8.33
C ASP A 25 2.54 -7.00 -8.10
N GLY A 26 1.94 -7.29 -6.94
CA GLY A 26 1.43 -8.62 -6.64
C GLY A 26 0.27 -9.03 -7.54
N VAL A 27 -0.67 -8.12 -7.82
CA VAL A 27 -1.81 -8.39 -8.71
C VAL A 27 -1.35 -8.58 -10.16
N VAL A 28 -0.38 -7.78 -10.63
CA VAL A 28 0.19 -7.91 -11.98
C VAL A 28 0.99 -9.20 -12.11
N LYS A 29 1.76 -9.56 -11.08
CA LYS A 29 2.58 -10.77 -11.08
C LYS A 29 1.75 -12.05 -10.94
N ASN A 30 0.71 -12.03 -10.11
CA ASN A 30 -0.18 -13.16 -9.84
C ASN A 30 -1.61 -12.66 -9.52
N GLY A 31 -2.44 -12.46 -10.55
CA GLY A 31 -3.82 -11.99 -10.38
C GLY A 31 -4.75 -12.91 -9.58
N ALA A 32 -4.33 -14.15 -9.30
CA ALA A 32 -5.06 -15.10 -8.47
C ALA A 32 -4.51 -15.23 -7.03
N ALA A 33 -3.41 -14.55 -6.70
CA ALA A 33 -2.84 -14.60 -5.36
C ALA A 33 -3.66 -13.72 -4.38
N PRO A 34 -3.77 -14.12 -3.10
CA PRO A 34 -4.46 -13.33 -2.08
C PRO A 34 -3.56 -12.18 -1.59
N VAL A 35 -3.03 -11.38 -2.52
CA VAL A 35 -2.04 -10.31 -2.27
C VAL A 35 -2.53 -9.32 -1.21
N LEU A 36 -3.83 -8.99 -1.24
CA LEU A 36 -4.47 -8.14 -0.24
C LEU A 36 -4.38 -8.73 1.18
N LEU A 37 -4.63 -10.04 1.31
CA LEU A 37 -4.62 -10.75 2.59
C LEU A 37 -3.19 -10.88 3.12
N GLU A 38 -2.23 -11.21 2.26
CA GLU A 38 -0.81 -11.29 2.61
C GLU A 38 -0.29 -9.93 3.10
N LEU A 39 -0.58 -8.86 2.35
CA LEU A 39 -0.22 -7.51 2.72
C LEU A 39 -0.85 -7.08 4.03
N ALA A 40 -2.12 -7.43 4.26
CA ALA A 40 -2.81 -7.13 5.51
C ALA A 40 -2.16 -7.88 6.70
N ASN A 41 -1.81 -9.15 6.52
CA ASN A 41 -1.14 -9.95 7.54
C ASN A 41 0.27 -9.43 7.87
N GLU A 42 1.04 -9.00 6.87
CA GLU A 42 2.37 -8.41 7.08
C GLU A 42 2.34 -7.16 7.96
N VAL A 43 1.30 -6.34 7.81
CA VAL A 43 1.15 -5.05 8.51
C VAL A 43 0.31 -5.18 9.78
N ASN A 44 -0.15 -6.39 10.14
CA ASN A 44 -1.11 -6.65 11.22
C ASN A 44 -2.40 -5.83 11.09
N TYR A 45 -2.87 -5.62 9.86
CA TYR A 45 -4.14 -4.97 9.57
C TYR A 45 -5.22 -5.98 9.23
N ALA A 46 -6.47 -5.61 9.53
CA ALA A 46 -7.60 -6.33 8.99
C ALA A 46 -7.60 -6.21 7.45
N PRO A 47 -7.89 -7.28 6.70
CA PRO A 47 -7.98 -7.21 5.24
C PRO A 47 -8.96 -6.16 4.74
N SER A 48 -10.05 -5.92 5.50
CA SER A 48 -11.01 -4.85 5.23
C SER A 48 -10.41 -3.45 5.34
N LEU A 49 -9.51 -3.22 6.31
CA LEU A 49 -8.80 -1.95 6.45
C LEU A 49 -7.80 -1.75 5.31
N MET A 50 -7.09 -2.81 4.90
CA MET A 50 -6.17 -2.76 3.77
C MET A 50 -6.89 -2.43 2.46
N ALA A 51 -8.04 -3.07 2.23
CA ALA A 51 -8.90 -2.75 1.08
C ALA A 51 -9.35 -1.28 1.10
N ARG A 52 -9.74 -0.78 2.28
CA ARG A 52 -10.13 0.62 2.43
C ARG A 52 -9.00 1.57 2.09
N ILE A 53 -7.80 1.34 2.62
CA ILE A 53 -6.60 2.16 2.36
C ILE A 53 -6.27 2.20 0.86
N ILE A 54 -6.27 1.03 0.20
CA ILE A 54 -6.00 0.92 -1.25
C ILE A 54 -7.04 1.69 -2.06
N LEU A 55 -8.33 1.53 -1.73
CA LEU A 55 -9.42 2.23 -2.39
C LEU A 55 -9.37 3.74 -2.15
N GLU A 56 -9.11 4.18 -0.92
CA GLU A 56 -8.95 5.58 -0.56
C GLU A 56 -7.79 6.21 -1.34
N ARG A 57 -6.67 5.49 -1.49
CA ARG A 57 -5.53 5.95 -2.29
C ARG A 57 -5.87 6.07 -3.77
N PHE A 58 -6.52 5.07 -4.34
CA PHE A 58 -6.98 5.09 -5.73
C PHE A 58 -7.92 6.28 -5.99
N LEU A 59 -8.90 6.50 -5.12
CA LEU A 59 -9.83 7.62 -5.23
C LEU A 59 -9.16 8.98 -5.05
N GLN A 60 -8.13 9.08 -4.21
CA GLN A 60 -7.36 10.31 -4.05
C GLN A 60 -6.59 10.65 -5.33
N GLU A 61 -5.93 9.66 -5.95
CA GLU A 61 -5.24 9.81 -7.24
C GLU A 61 -6.20 10.23 -8.37
N HIS A 62 -7.41 9.65 -8.40
CA HIS A 62 -8.44 10.00 -9.38
C HIS A 62 -9.21 11.30 -9.08
N LYS A 63 -9.17 11.82 -7.85
CA LYS A 63 -9.77 13.12 -7.51
C LYS A 63 -8.85 14.31 -7.82
N GLU A 64 -7.54 14.08 -7.91
CA GLU A 64 -6.55 15.12 -8.21
C GLU A 64 -6.36 15.38 -9.73
N THR A 65 -7.10 14.68 -10.60
CA THR A 65 -7.13 14.95 -12.04
C THR A 65 -8.45 15.66 -12.42
N PRO A 66 -8.42 16.97 -12.78
CA PRO A 66 -9.59 17.71 -13.26
C PRO A 66 -9.98 17.37 -14.70
#